data_AF-A0A4W5P5C7-F1
#
_entry.id   AF-A0A4W5P5C7-F1
#
_cell.length_a   1.000
_cell.length_b   1.000
_cell.length_c   1.000
_cell.angle_alpha   90.00
_cell.angle_beta   90.00
_cell.angle_gamma   90.00
#
_symmetry.space_group_name_H-M   'P 1'
#
loop_
_entity.id
_entity.type
_entity.pdbx_description
1 polymer ?
#
loop_
_entity_poly.entity_id
_entity_poly.type
_entity_poly.pdbx_seq_one_letter_code
_entity_poly.pdbx_strand_id
1 'polypeptide(L)'
;ESGRYKLYLFSICSSDMNLDSSRRCWTAVASIWSSGNNLPSSMVGLGLTYALTVTNYLNWVVRNLADLEVQMAAVKKVNSFLSTESENYEGSMDTSQVPEDWPQHGEIKIQDLCVRYDPLLKPVLKHINAYINPGQKVGICGRTGSGKSSLSLAFFNMVDVFEGRIIIDGIDICKLPLHTLRSRLSIILQDPVLFSGSIRFNLDPERTCTDDRLWEALEIAQLKNMVKALSGGLDAVVTEGGENFSVGQRQLFCLARAFVRKSSILIMDEATASIDMATENVLQKVVMTAFADRTVVTIAHLVSSILEAEQVLVFSAGQLVECDSAANLLAQQDSLFSVLVRTHK
;
A
#
# COMPACT_ATOMS: atom_id res chain seq x y z
N GLU A 1 -34.64 -0.26 10.53
CA GLU A 1 -35.93 -0.78 11.03
C GLU A 1 -36.40 -2.12 10.43
N SER A 2 -35.79 -2.68 9.37
CA SER A 2 -36.28 -3.94 8.75
C SER A 2 -35.83 -5.26 9.42
N GLY A 3 -34.88 -5.22 10.36
CA GLY A 3 -34.33 -6.44 10.99
C GLY A 3 -35.19 -7.05 12.11
N ARG A 4 -35.98 -6.25 12.82
CA ARG A 4 -36.82 -6.72 13.94
C ARG A 4 -38.12 -7.39 13.49
N TYR A 5 -38.60 -7.09 12.28
CA TYR A 5 -39.80 -7.72 11.72
C TYR A 5 -39.55 -9.13 11.15
N LYS A 6 -38.33 -9.43 10.68
CA LYS A 6 -37.97 -10.77 10.15
C LYS A 6 -37.86 -11.84 11.24
N LEU A 7 -37.36 -11.51 12.44
CA LEU A 7 -37.32 -12.45 13.57
C LEU A 7 -38.72 -12.74 14.14
N TYR A 8 -39.62 -11.75 14.13
CA TYR A 8 -41.01 -11.95 14.57
C TYR A 8 -41.79 -12.89 13.63
N LEU A 9 -41.61 -12.78 12.30
CA LEU A 9 -42.22 -13.73 11.36
C LEU A 9 -41.67 -15.15 11.49
N PHE A 10 -40.37 -15.31 11.78
CA PHE A 10 -39.76 -16.63 11.96
C PHE A 10 -40.20 -17.31 13.28
N SER A 11 -40.40 -16.52 14.35
CA SER A 11 -40.92 -17.02 15.63
C SER A 11 -42.39 -17.42 15.55
N ILE A 12 -43.21 -16.69 14.79
CA ILE A 12 -44.62 -17.04 14.54
C ILE A 12 -44.72 -18.31 13.69
N CYS A 13 -43.95 -18.43 12.60
CA CYS A 13 -43.92 -19.64 11.78
C CYS A 13 -43.42 -20.90 12.52
N SER A 14 -42.52 -20.75 13.49
CA SER A 14 -41.98 -21.90 14.25
C SER A 14 -42.90 -22.33 15.40
N SER A 15 -43.68 -21.41 15.96
CA SER A 15 -44.59 -21.68 17.09
C SER A 15 -45.95 -22.22 16.63
N ASP A 16 -46.42 -21.81 15.46
CA ASP A 16 -47.72 -22.24 14.91
C ASP A 16 -47.66 -23.57 14.12
N MET A 17 -46.47 -24.06 13.74
CA MET A 17 -46.34 -25.24 12.86
C MET A 17 -46.84 -26.55 13.50
N ASN A 18 -46.82 -26.67 14.83
CA ASN A 18 -47.33 -27.85 15.55
C ASN A 18 -48.87 -27.88 15.66
N LEU A 19 -49.53 -26.73 15.80
CA LEU A 19 -50.99 -26.65 15.81
C LEU A 19 -51.58 -26.73 14.39
N ASP A 20 -50.86 -26.22 13.40
CA ASP A 20 -51.35 -26.17 12.02
C ASP A 20 -51.26 -27.53 11.31
N SER A 21 -50.32 -28.39 11.69
CA SER A 21 -50.23 -29.78 11.19
C SER A 21 -51.46 -30.61 11.58
N SER A 22 -51.95 -30.43 12.82
CA SER A 22 -53.17 -31.09 13.29
C SER A 22 -54.40 -30.52 12.58
N ARG A 23 -54.52 -29.19 12.45
CA ARG A 23 -55.62 -28.52 11.72
C ARG A 23 -55.66 -28.90 10.24
N ARG A 24 -54.51 -29.07 9.57
CA ARG A 24 -54.40 -29.48 8.16
C ARG A 24 -54.82 -30.93 7.93
N CYS A 25 -54.53 -31.83 8.87
CA CYS A 25 -55.08 -33.20 8.84
C CYS A 25 -56.60 -33.20 8.99
N TRP A 26 -57.15 -32.39 9.90
CA TRP A 26 -58.59 -32.27 10.10
C TRP A 26 -59.31 -31.68 8.88
N THR A 27 -58.75 -30.70 8.18
CA THR A 27 -59.36 -30.14 6.97
C THR A 27 -59.25 -31.07 5.76
N ALA A 28 -58.14 -31.81 5.61
CA ALA A 28 -58.00 -32.84 4.58
C ALA A 28 -59.02 -33.98 4.81
N VAL A 29 -59.13 -34.48 6.05
CA VAL A 29 -60.12 -35.51 6.43
C VAL A 29 -61.55 -35.01 6.23
N ALA A 30 -61.85 -33.75 6.57
CA ALA A 30 -63.17 -33.15 6.34
C ALA A 30 -63.49 -32.99 4.84
N SER A 31 -62.50 -32.71 3.99
CA SER A 31 -62.69 -32.60 2.53
C SER A 31 -62.97 -33.95 1.86
N ILE A 32 -62.33 -35.02 2.34
CA ILE A 32 -62.55 -36.42 1.88
C ILE A 32 -63.94 -36.90 2.30
N TRP A 33 -64.41 -36.47 3.47
CA TRP A 33 -65.75 -36.79 3.98
C TRP A 33 -66.86 -36.00 3.26
N SER A 34 -66.55 -34.80 2.78
CA SER A 34 -67.46 -33.91 2.03
C SER A 34 -67.58 -34.29 0.54
N SER A 35 -66.53 -34.87 -0.07
CA SER A 35 -66.59 -35.39 -1.44
C SER A 35 -67.31 -36.75 -1.47
N GLY A 36 -68.63 -36.73 -1.62
CA GLY A 36 -69.43 -37.94 -1.80
C GLY A 36 -68.96 -38.79 -2.99
N ASN A 37 -68.48 -40.00 -2.68
CA ASN A 37 -68.23 -41.17 -3.54
C ASN A 37 -67.22 -41.09 -4.71
N ASN A 38 -66.36 -42.12 -4.75
CA ASN A 38 -65.49 -42.62 -5.82
C ASN A 38 -64.05 -42.07 -5.98
N LEU A 39 -63.35 -41.77 -4.88
CA LEU A 39 -61.89 -41.72 -4.91
C LEU A 39 -61.29 -43.05 -4.39
N PRO A 40 -60.39 -43.72 -5.13
CA PRO A 40 -59.70 -44.90 -4.65
C PRO A 40 -58.96 -44.57 -3.35
N SER A 41 -59.09 -45.42 -2.32
CA SER A 41 -58.44 -45.21 -1.01
C SER A 41 -56.91 -45.06 -1.14
N SER A 42 -56.30 -45.63 -2.18
CA SER A 42 -54.90 -45.45 -2.54
C SER A 42 -54.56 -44.00 -2.93
N MET A 43 -55.43 -43.30 -3.67
CA MET A 43 -55.22 -41.90 -4.06
C MET A 43 -55.32 -40.96 -2.85
N VAL A 44 -56.20 -41.27 -1.90
CA VAL A 44 -56.33 -40.52 -0.65
C VAL A 44 -55.07 -40.66 0.21
N GLY A 45 -54.53 -41.88 0.36
CA GLY A 45 -53.28 -42.13 1.07
C GLY A 45 -52.06 -41.45 0.42
N LEU A 46 -51.99 -41.47 -0.92
CA LEU A 46 -50.98 -40.74 -1.68
C LEU A 46 -51.10 -39.22 -1.49
N GLY A 47 -52.31 -38.67 -1.57
CA GLY A 47 -52.56 -37.24 -1.35
C GLY A 47 -52.13 -36.77 0.04
N LEU A 48 -52.41 -37.56 1.08
CA LEU A 48 -52.01 -37.24 2.45
C LEU A 48 -50.48 -37.31 2.63
N THR A 49 -49.83 -38.29 2.01
CA THR A 49 -48.36 -38.42 2.03
C THR A 49 -47.70 -37.24 1.31
N TYR A 50 -48.22 -36.85 0.14
CA TYR A 50 -47.75 -35.66 -0.57
C TYR A 50 -47.98 -34.37 0.23
N ALA A 51 -49.14 -34.19 0.87
CA ALA A 51 -49.42 -33.02 1.69
C ALA A 51 -48.39 -32.82 2.82
N LEU A 52 -47.95 -33.91 3.45
CA LEU A 52 -46.90 -33.87 4.48
C LEU A 52 -45.52 -33.54 3.88
N THR A 53 -45.15 -34.16 2.76
CA THR A 53 -43.84 -33.91 2.12
C THR A 53 -43.72 -32.50 1.54
N VAL A 54 -44.77 -31.95 0.95
CA VAL A 54 -44.80 -30.60 0.36
C VAL A 54 -44.50 -29.54 1.43
N THR A 55 -45.02 -29.71 2.64
CA THR A 55 -44.76 -28.77 3.74
C THR A 55 -43.26 -28.73 4.10
N ASN A 56 -42.59 -29.88 4.10
CA ASN A 56 -41.14 -29.95 4.34
C ASN A 56 -40.33 -29.33 3.19
N TYR A 57 -40.72 -29.59 1.93
CA TYR A 57 -40.05 -28.98 0.78
C TYR A 57 -40.21 -27.45 0.76
N LEU A 58 -41.39 -26.93 1.12
CA LEU A 58 -41.60 -25.47 1.21
C LEU A 58 -40.70 -24.83 2.27
N ASN A 59 -40.58 -25.46 3.45
CA ASN A 59 -39.67 -24.98 4.49
C ASN A 59 -38.21 -25.00 3.99
N TRP A 60 -37.81 -26.09 3.32
CA TRP A 60 -36.48 -26.21 2.72
C TRP A 60 -36.23 -25.12 1.67
N VAL A 61 -37.18 -24.85 0.77
CA VAL A 61 -37.06 -23.79 -0.25
C VAL A 61 -36.90 -22.41 0.40
N VAL A 62 -37.69 -22.08 1.43
CA VAL A 62 -37.58 -20.78 2.12
C VAL A 62 -36.20 -20.63 2.77
N ARG A 63 -35.69 -21.68 3.42
CA ARG A 63 -34.34 -21.66 4.01
C ARG A 63 -33.26 -21.49 2.94
N ASN A 64 -33.31 -22.28 1.87
CA ASN A 64 -32.32 -22.20 0.78
C ASN A 64 -32.38 -20.86 0.05
N LEU A 65 -33.55 -20.25 -0.07
CA LEU A 65 -33.69 -18.92 -0.67
C LEU A 65 -33.03 -17.85 0.21
N ALA A 66 -33.20 -17.93 1.53
CA ALA A 66 -32.54 -17.04 2.47
C ALA A 66 -31.00 -17.25 2.46
N ASP A 67 -30.54 -18.50 2.43
CA ASP A 67 -29.12 -18.83 2.33
C ASP A 67 -28.53 -18.31 1.01
N LEU A 68 -29.25 -18.47 -0.11
CA LEU A 68 -28.85 -17.96 -1.41
C LEU A 68 -28.75 -16.44 -1.43
N GLU A 69 -29.68 -15.73 -0.79
CA GLU A 69 -29.61 -14.26 -0.66
C GLU A 69 -28.31 -13.83 0.06
N VAL A 70 -27.93 -14.54 1.14
CA VAL A 70 -26.69 -14.28 1.88
C VAL A 70 -25.46 -14.57 1.02
N GLN A 71 -25.42 -15.69 0.29
CA GLN A 71 -24.29 -16.03 -0.60
C GLN A 71 -24.17 -15.04 -1.77
N MET A 72 -25.30 -14.56 -2.31
CA MET A 72 -25.31 -13.55 -3.37
C MET A 72 -24.72 -12.21 -2.92
N ALA A 73 -24.77 -11.87 -1.63
CA ALA A 73 -24.11 -10.68 -1.11
C ALA A 73 -22.58 -10.74 -1.28
N ALA A 74 -21.98 -11.92 -1.15
CA ALA A 74 -20.55 -12.12 -1.39
C ALA A 74 -20.20 -11.90 -2.87
N VAL A 75 -21.00 -12.47 -3.79
CA VAL A 75 -20.83 -12.27 -5.25
C VAL A 75 -20.96 -10.80 -5.61
N LYS A 76 -21.97 -10.10 -5.07
CA LYS A 76 -22.15 -8.65 -5.28
C LYS A 76 -20.93 -7.85 -4.84
N LYS A 77 -20.32 -8.22 -3.70
CA LYS A 77 -19.11 -7.56 -3.19
C LYS A 77 -17.91 -7.79 -4.10
N VAL A 78 -17.70 -9.01 -4.58
CA VAL A 78 -16.63 -9.30 -5.57
C VAL A 78 -16.85 -8.50 -6.85
N ASN A 79 -18.08 -8.46 -7.36
CA ASN A 79 -18.40 -7.69 -8.57
C ASN A 79 -18.15 -6.19 -8.38
N SER A 80 -18.39 -5.64 -7.19
CA SER A 80 -18.10 -4.22 -6.90
C SER A 80 -16.60 -3.89 -6.96
N PHE A 81 -15.73 -4.83 -6.58
CA PHE A 81 -14.28 -4.64 -6.71
C PHE A 81 -13.83 -4.71 -8.17
N LEU A 82 -14.46 -5.53 -8.99
CA LEU A 82 -14.16 -5.62 -10.43
C LEU A 82 -14.53 -4.34 -11.20
N SER A 83 -15.52 -3.58 -10.72
CA SER A 83 -15.94 -2.31 -11.33
C SER A 83 -15.18 -1.08 -10.82
N THR A 84 -14.24 -1.25 -9.87
CA THR A 84 -13.46 -0.12 -9.35
C THR A 84 -12.43 0.32 -10.39
N GLU A 85 -12.28 1.63 -10.60
CA GLU A 85 -11.30 2.17 -11.53
C GLU A 85 -9.88 1.72 -11.14
N SER A 86 -9.16 1.13 -12.10
CA SER A 86 -7.79 0.71 -11.93
C SER A 86 -6.82 1.87 -12.21
N GLU A 87 -5.69 1.89 -11.50
CA GLU A 87 -4.57 2.77 -11.82
C GLU A 87 -4.09 2.51 -13.27
N ASN A 88 -3.80 3.57 -14.03
CA ASN A 88 -3.32 3.45 -15.41
C ASN A 88 -1.81 3.15 -15.43
N TYR A 89 -1.43 1.92 -15.77
CA TYR A 89 -0.03 1.47 -15.81
C TYR A 89 0.70 1.80 -17.12
N GLU A 90 -0.02 1.96 -18.23
CA GLU A 90 0.58 2.11 -19.57
C GLU A 90 1.12 3.53 -19.82
N GLY A 91 0.66 4.51 -19.04
CA GLY A 91 1.04 5.91 -19.24
C GLY A 91 0.43 6.49 -20.52
N SER A 92 0.94 7.65 -20.96
CA SER A 92 0.55 8.28 -22.23
C SER A 92 1.70 8.38 -23.23
N MET A 93 2.92 8.03 -22.81
CA MET A 93 4.13 8.02 -23.60
C MET A 93 4.53 6.59 -23.95
N ASP A 94 4.84 6.34 -25.22
CA ASP A 94 5.37 5.04 -25.65
C ASP A 94 6.73 4.76 -25.00
N THR A 95 6.93 3.53 -24.54
CA THR A 95 8.18 3.06 -23.92
C THR A 95 9.41 3.29 -24.79
N SER A 96 9.25 3.28 -26.12
CA SER A 96 10.35 3.53 -27.07
C SER A 96 10.87 4.97 -27.06
N GLN A 97 10.11 5.93 -26.52
CA GLN A 97 10.53 7.32 -26.40
C GLN A 97 11.38 7.56 -25.15
N VAL A 98 11.38 6.61 -24.21
CA VAL A 98 12.15 6.68 -22.97
C VAL A 98 13.50 6.01 -23.23
N PRO A 99 14.63 6.72 -23.01
CA PRO A 99 15.95 6.11 -23.11
C PRO A 99 16.08 4.91 -22.17
N GLU A 100 16.73 3.83 -22.62
CA GLU A 100 16.94 2.62 -21.79
C GLU A 100 17.73 2.92 -20.50
N ASP A 101 18.60 3.93 -20.54
CA ASP A 101 19.42 4.38 -19.41
C ASP A 101 18.77 5.49 -18.57
N TRP A 102 17.50 5.83 -18.83
CA TRP A 102 16.81 6.84 -18.04
C TRP A 102 16.51 6.33 -16.61
N PRO A 103 16.65 7.17 -15.57
CA PRO A 103 17.28 8.50 -15.55
C PRO A 103 18.81 8.39 -15.54
N GLN A 104 19.48 9.17 -16.39
CA GLN A 104 20.94 9.17 -16.58
C GLN A 104 21.67 10.07 -15.57
N HIS A 105 21.09 11.23 -15.25
CA HIS A 105 21.69 12.23 -14.37
C HIS A 105 20.95 12.32 -13.03
N GLY A 106 19.65 12.01 -13.03
CA GLY A 106 18.81 12.13 -11.83
C GLY A 106 18.51 13.59 -11.48
N GLU A 107 18.43 14.47 -12.48
CA GLU A 107 17.92 15.83 -12.33
C GLU A 107 16.43 15.78 -12.00
N ILE A 108 15.98 16.54 -11.00
CA ILE A 108 14.55 16.62 -10.65
C ILE A 108 14.10 18.08 -10.66
N LYS A 109 13.12 18.39 -11.51
CA LYS A 109 12.46 19.69 -11.64
C LYS A 109 11.00 19.56 -11.23
N ILE A 110 10.61 20.27 -10.16
CA ILE A 110 9.23 20.35 -9.69
C ILE A 110 8.68 21.72 -10.11
N GLN A 111 7.64 21.72 -10.94
CA GLN A 111 7.06 22.94 -11.50
C GLN A 111 5.59 23.05 -11.12
N ASP A 112 5.30 24.05 -10.30
CA ASP A 112 3.96 24.42 -9.83
C ASP A 112 3.10 23.25 -9.34
N LEU A 113 3.72 22.32 -8.61
CA LEU A 113 3.10 21.05 -8.27
C LEU A 113 2.00 21.22 -7.21
N CYS A 114 0.80 20.74 -7.54
CA CYS A 114 -0.33 20.59 -6.62
C CYS A 114 -0.82 19.14 -6.58
N VAL A 115 -1.03 18.62 -5.37
CA VAL A 115 -1.37 17.20 -5.14
C VAL A 115 -2.56 17.08 -4.18
N ARG A 116 -3.46 16.14 -4.46
CA ARG A 116 -4.62 15.82 -3.60
C ARG A 116 -4.85 14.30 -3.55
N TYR A 117 -5.34 13.80 -2.43
CA TYR A 117 -5.67 12.37 -2.29
C TYR A 117 -7.02 11.99 -2.88
N ASP A 118 -7.95 12.94 -2.89
CA ASP A 118 -9.30 12.73 -3.38
C ASP A 118 -9.72 14.00 -4.12
N PRO A 119 -10.39 13.88 -5.28
CA PRO A 119 -10.90 15.03 -6.03
C PRO A 119 -11.78 15.99 -5.21
N LEU A 120 -12.48 15.49 -4.19
CA LEU A 120 -13.38 16.25 -3.30
C LEU A 120 -12.64 16.91 -2.13
N LEU A 121 -11.39 16.51 -1.86
CA LEU A 121 -10.60 17.04 -0.75
C LEU A 121 -9.74 18.23 -1.19
N LYS A 122 -9.32 19.01 -0.19
CA LYS A 122 -8.41 20.14 -0.42
C LYS A 122 -7.02 19.64 -0.84
N PRO A 123 -6.28 20.40 -1.66
CA PRO A 123 -4.90 20.09 -2.00
C PRO A 123 -4.01 20.00 -0.75
N VAL A 124 -3.22 18.93 -0.67
CA VAL A 124 -2.22 18.71 0.38
C VAL A 124 -0.94 19.46 0.05
N LEU A 125 -0.53 19.45 -1.22
CA LEU A 125 0.60 20.20 -1.73
C LEU A 125 0.10 21.30 -2.65
N LYS A 126 0.69 22.50 -2.57
CA LYS A 126 0.23 23.70 -3.28
C LYS A 126 1.40 24.45 -3.89
N HIS A 127 1.40 24.60 -5.20
CA HIS A 127 2.32 25.44 -5.98
C HIS A 127 3.79 25.23 -5.61
N ILE A 128 4.21 23.97 -5.46
CA ILE A 128 5.59 23.66 -5.10
C ILE A 128 6.49 23.86 -6.31
N ASN A 129 7.54 24.64 -6.14
CA ASN A 129 8.56 24.88 -7.13
C ASN A 129 9.92 24.57 -6.51
N ALA A 130 10.60 23.55 -7.03
CA ALA A 130 11.91 23.15 -6.53
C ALA A 130 12.76 22.60 -7.68
N TYR A 131 14.06 22.77 -7.54
CA TYR A 131 15.04 22.23 -8.46
C TYR A 131 16.13 21.51 -7.69
N ILE A 132 16.39 20.27 -8.08
CA ILE A 132 17.40 19.38 -7.51
C ILE A 132 18.38 19.03 -8.64
N ASN A 133 19.64 19.37 -8.43
CA ASN A 133 20.71 19.09 -9.37
C ASN A 133 21.03 17.58 -9.42
N PRO A 134 21.54 17.08 -10.54
CA PRO A 134 22.09 15.73 -10.65
C PRO A 134 23.06 15.37 -9.52
N GLY A 135 22.89 14.21 -8.89
CA GLY A 135 23.79 13.72 -7.85
C GLY A 135 23.66 14.42 -6.48
N GLN A 136 22.81 15.45 -6.39
CA GLN A 136 22.71 16.29 -5.20
C GLN A 136 22.05 15.55 -4.03
N LYS A 137 22.55 15.81 -2.82
CA LYS A 137 21.94 15.36 -1.56
C LYS A 137 20.99 16.42 -1.03
N VAL A 138 19.70 16.12 -1.04
CA VAL A 138 18.66 17.05 -0.63
C VAL A 138 17.96 16.56 0.63
N GLY A 139 17.84 17.45 1.62
CA GLY A 139 17.07 17.22 2.83
C GLY A 139 15.70 17.89 2.76
N ILE A 140 14.65 17.19 3.18
CA ILE A 140 13.30 17.72 3.30
C ILE A 140 12.93 17.73 4.78
N CYS A 141 12.64 18.90 5.33
CA CYS A 141 12.22 19.06 6.71
C CYS A 141 10.93 19.87 6.83
N GLY A 142 10.31 19.81 8.00
CA GLY A 142 9.09 20.53 8.30
C GLY A 142 8.25 19.82 9.36
N ARG A 143 7.28 20.53 9.92
CA ARG A 143 6.39 19.98 10.96
C ARG A 143 5.64 18.73 10.46
N THR A 144 5.28 17.83 11.36
CA THR A 144 4.40 16.69 11.04
C THR A 144 3.11 17.20 10.38
N GLY A 145 2.69 16.56 9.29
CA GLY A 145 1.53 16.99 8.50
C GLY A 145 1.79 18.15 7.53
N SER A 146 3.04 18.58 7.31
CA SER A 146 3.35 19.65 6.33
C SER A 146 3.35 19.20 4.87
N GLY A 147 3.19 17.90 4.59
CA GLY A 147 3.14 17.35 3.23
C GLY A 147 4.39 16.60 2.75
N LYS A 148 5.41 16.40 3.60
CA LYS A 148 6.68 15.74 3.23
C LYS A 148 6.49 14.33 2.62
N SER A 149 5.80 13.44 3.33
CA SER A 149 5.53 12.08 2.82
C SER A 149 4.59 12.10 1.62
N SER A 150 3.69 13.09 1.51
CA SER A 150 2.89 13.27 0.29
C SER A 150 3.74 13.62 -0.92
N LEU A 151 4.82 14.38 -0.74
CA LEU A 151 5.80 14.65 -1.81
C LEU A 151 6.57 13.38 -2.19
N SER A 152 6.94 12.56 -1.20
CA SER A 152 7.54 11.23 -1.43
C SER A 152 6.65 10.38 -2.36
N LEU A 153 5.36 10.28 -2.03
CA LEU A 153 4.39 9.51 -2.82
C LEU A 153 4.15 10.13 -4.21
N ALA A 154 4.24 11.45 -4.34
CA ALA A 154 4.12 12.14 -5.63
C ALA A 154 5.27 11.78 -6.59
N PHE A 155 6.50 11.57 -6.09
CA PHE A 155 7.60 11.09 -6.94
C PHE A 155 7.35 9.72 -7.57
N PHE A 156 6.60 8.85 -6.90
CA PHE A 156 6.22 7.53 -7.42
C PHE A 156 4.91 7.52 -8.20
N ASN A 157 4.34 8.71 -8.45
CA ASN A 157 3.02 8.90 -9.06
C ASN A 157 1.95 8.01 -8.39
N MET A 158 1.95 7.97 -7.05
CA MET A 158 0.97 7.20 -6.25
C MET A 158 -0.21 8.07 -5.77
N VAL A 159 -0.15 9.38 -6.00
CA VAL A 159 -1.18 10.35 -5.60
C VAL A 159 -1.46 11.26 -6.79
N ASP A 160 -2.72 11.67 -6.96
CA ASP A 160 -3.19 12.49 -8.08
C ASP A 160 -2.50 13.88 -8.09
N VAL A 161 -1.73 14.12 -9.16
CA VAL A 161 -1.16 15.42 -9.51
C VAL A 161 -2.13 16.10 -10.47
N PHE A 162 -2.96 17.00 -9.94
CA PHE A 162 -4.01 17.65 -10.73
C PHE A 162 -3.56 18.95 -11.40
N GLU A 163 -2.45 19.55 -10.91
CA GLU A 163 -1.86 20.77 -11.45
C GLU A 163 -0.33 20.74 -11.27
N GLY A 164 0.38 21.35 -12.21
CA GLY A 164 1.84 21.29 -12.28
C GLY A 164 2.35 19.96 -12.82
N ARG A 165 3.64 19.70 -12.63
CA ARG A 165 4.32 18.48 -13.08
C ARG A 165 5.65 18.26 -12.35
N ILE A 166 6.07 17.01 -12.32
CA ILE A 166 7.41 16.60 -11.89
C ILE A 166 8.15 16.08 -13.12
N ILE A 167 9.28 16.69 -13.42
CA ILE A 167 10.13 16.35 -14.57
C ILE A 167 11.43 15.75 -14.03
N ILE A 168 11.77 14.55 -14.51
CA ILE A 168 13.04 13.88 -14.21
C ILE A 168 13.84 13.72 -15.51
N ASP A 169 15.06 14.26 -15.55
CA ASP A 169 15.94 14.29 -16.74
C ASP A 169 15.21 14.76 -18.02
N GLY A 170 14.37 15.79 -17.90
CA GLY A 170 13.62 16.37 -19.01
C GLY A 170 12.31 15.64 -19.39
N ILE A 171 11.99 14.51 -18.75
CA ILE A 171 10.77 13.74 -19.00
C ILE A 171 9.76 13.93 -17.86
N ASP A 172 8.50 14.19 -18.21
CA ASP A 172 7.38 14.30 -17.26
C ASP A 172 6.96 12.92 -16.76
N ILE A 173 7.01 12.70 -15.44
CA ILE A 173 6.76 11.39 -14.83
C ILE A 173 5.30 10.95 -14.97
N CYS A 174 4.35 11.88 -15.06
CA CYS A 174 2.93 11.54 -15.18
C CYS A 174 2.60 10.92 -16.54
N LYS A 175 3.48 11.08 -17.53
CA LYS A 175 3.32 10.51 -18.87
C LYS A 175 3.96 9.14 -19.02
N LEU A 176 4.89 8.80 -18.14
CA LEU A 176 5.65 7.56 -18.19
C LEU A 176 4.80 6.36 -17.78
N PRO A 177 5.06 5.17 -18.36
CA PRO A 177 4.56 3.91 -17.82
C PRO A 177 5.04 3.73 -16.37
N LEU A 178 4.11 3.40 -15.47
CA LEU A 178 4.39 3.34 -14.03
C LEU A 178 5.43 2.29 -13.67
N HIS A 179 5.48 1.17 -14.40
CA HIS A 179 6.49 0.14 -14.21
C HIS A 179 7.89 0.68 -14.48
N THR A 180 8.07 1.43 -15.57
CA THR A 180 9.35 2.07 -15.91
C THR A 180 9.75 3.10 -14.86
N LEU A 181 8.83 3.97 -14.42
CA LEU A 181 9.10 4.94 -13.36
C LEU A 181 9.52 4.26 -12.05
N ARG A 182 8.70 3.34 -11.55
CA ARG A 182 8.88 2.71 -10.22
C ARG A 182 10.03 1.71 -10.17
N SER A 183 10.47 1.16 -11.31
CA SER A 183 11.66 0.31 -11.38
C SER A 183 12.97 1.10 -11.26
N ARG A 184 12.99 2.37 -11.68
CA ARG A 184 14.20 3.22 -11.70
C ARG A 184 14.40 4.05 -10.43
N LEU A 185 13.34 4.24 -9.65
CA LEU A 185 13.37 4.91 -8.37
C LEU A 185 13.42 3.89 -7.21
N SER A 186 14.14 4.21 -6.14
CA SER A 186 14.13 3.41 -4.91
C SER A 186 13.64 4.22 -3.72
N ILE A 187 12.90 3.57 -2.82
CA ILE A 187 12.43 4.16 -1.56
C ILE A 187 12.87 3.32 -0.37
N ILE A 188 13.28 3.98 0.70
CA ILE A 188 13.51 3.42 2.03
C ILE A 188 12.52 4.10 2.97
N LEU A 189 11.63 3.31 3.56
CA LEU A 189 10.58 3.77 4.46
C LEU A 189 11.06 3.74 5.92
N GLN A 190 10.39 4.51 6.77
CA GLN A 190 10.57 4.53 8.22
C GLN A 190 10.44 3.13 8.83
N ASP A 191 9.40 2.40 8.42
CA ASP A 191 9.14 1.01 8.80
C ASP A 191 9.58 0.08 7.65
N PRO A 192 10.81 -0.46 7.70
CA PRO A 192 11.30 -1.35 6.65
C PRO A 192 10.57 -2.69 6.69
N VAL A 193 9.96 -3.07 5.56
CA VAL A 193 9.27 -4.35 5.40
C VAL A 193 10.12 -5.32 4.58
N LEU A 194 10.31 -6.52 5.13
CA LEU A 194 10.85 -7.68 4.43
C LEU A 194 9.75 -8.72 4.25
N PHE A 195 9.75 -9.39 3.10
CA PHE A 195 8.81 -10.45 2.77
C PHE A 195 9.32 -11.80 3.27
N SER A 196 8.39 -12.68 3.61
CA SER A 196 8.72 -14.07 3.94
C SER A 196 9.32 -14.78 2.72
N GLY A 197 10.44 -15.47 2.90
CA GLY A 197 11.19 -16.07 1.80
C GLY A 197 12.69 -16.14 2.09
N SER A 198 13.52 -16.11 1.07
CA SER A 198 14.99 -16.03 1.24
C SER A 198 15.49 -14.59 1.28
N ILE A 199 16.70 -14.39 1.82
CA ILE A 199 17.40 -13.10 1.71
C ILE A 199 17.59 -12.75 0.22
N ARG A 200 17.97 -13.72 -0.62
CA ARG A 200 18.06 -13.56 -2.07
C ARG A 200 16.77 -13.00 -2.67
N PHE A 201 15.61 -13.56 -2.34
CA PHE A 201 14.31 -13.09 -2.84
C PHE A 201 14.00 -11.64 -2.43
N ASN A 202 14.38 -11.25 -1.21
CA ASN A 202 14.17 -9.89 -0.72
C ASN A 202 15.08 -8.85 -1.39
N LEU A 203 16.30 -9.25 -1.77
CA LEU A 203 17.25 -8.39 -2.48
C LEU A 203 16.92 -8.28 -3.98
N ASP A 204 16.63 -9.42 -4.61
CA ASP A 204 16.34 -9.54 -6.04
C ASP A 204 15.20 -10.55 -6.28
N PRO A 205 13.93 -10.09 -6.26
CA PRO A 205 12.79 -10.97 -6.48
C PRO A 205 12.70 -11.49 -7.92
N GLU A 206 13.27 -10.76 -8.89
CA GLU A 206 13.24 -11.12 -10.32
C GLU A 206 14.39 -12.06 -10.72
N ARG A 207 15.37 -12.28 -9.82
CA ARG A 207 16.55 -13.12 -10.05
C ARG A 207 17.34 -12.74 -11.31
N THR A 208 17.48 -11.44 -11.53
CA THR A 208 18.23 -10.86 -12.64
C THR A 208 19.72 -10.78 -12.35
N CYS A 209 20.10 -10.72 -11.06
CA CYS A 209 21.46 -10.47 -10.60
C CYS A 209 22.20 -11.76 -10.23
N THR A 210 23.52 -11.75 -10.44
CA THR A 210 24.43 -12.81 -10.00
C THR A 210 24.67 -12.76 -8.50
N ASP A 211 24.97 -13.91 -7.88
CA ASP A 211 25.26 -14.00 -6.44
C ASP A 211 26.39 -13.08 -5.99
N ASP A 212 27.42 -12.87 -6.81
CA ASP A 212 28.52 -11.96 -6.50
C ASP A 212 28.04 -10.52 -6.28
N ARG A 213 27.05 -10.09 -7.06
CA ARG A 213 26.45 -8.75 -6.94
C ARG A 213 25.61 -8.62 -5.68
N LEU A 214 24.94 -9.70 -5.28
CA LEU A 214 24.19 -9.74 -4.01
C LEU A 214 25.14 -9.68 -2.82
N TRP A 215 26.27 -10.39 -2.88
CA TRP A 215 27.30 -10.32 -1.85
C TRP A 215 27.99 -8.95 -1.78
N GLU A 216 28.23 -8.31 -2.93
CA GLU A 216 28.72 -6.93 -3.00
C GLU A 216 27.73 -5.94 -2.37
N ALA A 217 26.44 -6.06 -2.67
CA ALA A 217 25.41 -5.22 -2.07
C ALA A 217 25.35 -5.39 -0.54
N LEU A 218 25.45 -6.62 -0.05
CA LEU A 218 25.51 -6.93 1.38
C LEU A 218 26.82 -6.45 2.04
N GLU A 219 27.92 -6.40 1.30
CA GLU A 219 29.19 -5.85 1.78
C GLU A 219 29.11 -4.35 1.99
N ILE A 220 28.59 -3.65 0.99
CA ILE A 220 28.37 -2.20 1.03
C ILE A 220 27.42 -1.86 2.18
N ALA A 221 26.34 -2.60 2.34
CA ALA A 221 25.39 -2.44 3.45
C ALA A 221 25.93 -2.94 4.81
N GLN A 222 27.18 -3.39 4.91
CA GLN A 222 27.80 -3.91 6.15
C GLN A 222 27.09 -5.15 6.76
N LEU A 223 26.30 -5.87 5.97
CA LEU A 223 25.56 -7.07 6.39
C LEU A 223 26.26 -8.38 6.01
N LYS A 224 27.30 -8.35 5.18
CA LYS A 224 28.00 -9.55 4.66
C LYS A 224 28.40 -10.55 5.75
N ASN A 225 29.02 -10.07 6.83
CA ASN A 225 29.50 -10.95 7.91
C ASN A 225 28.33 -11.60 8.67
N MET A 226 27.26 -10.85 8.90
CA MET A 226 26.05 -11.36 9.54
C MET A 226 25.39 -12.43 8.67
N VAL A 227 25.20 -12.16 7.38
CA VAL A 227 24.58 -13.11 6.45
C VAL A 227 25.43 -14.36 6.27
N LYS A 228 26.77 -14.25 6.26
CA LYS A 228 27.67 -15.41 6.25
C LYS A 228 27.59 -16.28 7.50
N ALA A 229 27.26 -15.69 8.65
CA ALA A 229 27.10 -16.42 9.90
C ALA A 229 25.77 -17.19 9.98
N LEU A 230 24.77 -16.79 9.19
CA LEU A 230 23.49 -17.49 9.12
C LEU A 230 23.62 -18.83 8.38
N SER A 231 22.89 -19.83 8.86
CA SER A 231 22.74 -21.11 8.16
C SER A 231 21.97 -20.87 6.84
N GLY A 232 22.63 -21.15 5.72
CA GLY A 232 22.08 -20.94 4.37
C GLY A 232 22.53 -19.66 3.66
N GLY A 233 23.24 -18.74 4.31
CA GLY A 233 23.80 -17.54 3.65
C GLY A 233 22.71 -16.72 2.95
N LEU A 234 22.83 -16.57 1.62
CA LEU A 234 21.83 -15.88 0.79
C LEU A 234 20.46 -16.59 0.76
N ASP A 235 20.43 -17.89 1.01
CA ASP A 235 19.22 -18.71 1.06
C ASP A 235 18.68 -18.88 2.48
N ALA A 236 19.21 -18.12 3.46
CA ALA A 236 18.65 -18.07 4.80
C ALA A 236 17.21 -17.54 4.78
N VAL A 237 16.37 -18.10 5.65
CA VAL A 237 14.94 -17.79 5.71
C VAL A 237 14.71 -16.46 6.44
N VAL A 238 13.89 -15.61 5.83
CA VAL A 238 13.35 -14.37 6.37
C VAL A 238 11.92 -14.65 6.82
N THR A 239 11.60 -14.35 8.08
CA THR A 239 10.23 -14.48 8.61
C THR A 239 9.36 -13.34 8.12
N GLU A 240 8.03 -13.48 8.23
CA GLU A 240 7.10 -12.42 7.84
C GLU A 240 7.45 -11.10 8.56
N GLY A 241 7.52 -10.00 7.80
CA GLY A 241 7.92 -8.68 8.32
C GLY A 241 9.40 -8.56 8.73
N GLY A 242 10.21 -9.61 8.57
CA GLY A 242 11.62 -9.62 8.95
C GLY A 242 11.85 -9.57 10.46
N GLU A 243 10.94 -10.12 11.27
CA GLU A 243 11.04 -10.13 12.74
C GLU A 243 12.33 -10.77 13.28
N ASN A 244 12.96 -11.63 12.49
CA ASN A 244 14.26 -12.24 12.81
C ASN A 244 15.44 -11.26 12.75
N PHE A 245 15.24 -10.02 12.29
CA PHE A 245 16.27 -8.99 12.18
C PHE A 245 15.93 -7.74 12.98
N SER A 246 16.95 -7.03 13.46
CA SER A 246 16.76 -5.73 14.11
C SER A 246 16.23 -4.70 13.10
N VAL A 247 15.60 -3.63 13.60
CA VAL A 247 15.12 -2.53 12.75
C VAL A 247 16.25 -1.96 11.87
N GLY A 248 17.42 -1.70 12.46
CA GLY A 248 18.59 -1.22 11.72
C GLY A 248 19.08 -2.18 10.64
N GLN A 249 19.09 -3.49 10.92
CA GLN A 249 19.43 -4.51 9.92
C GLN A 249 18.43 -4.53 8.75
N ARG A 250 17.13 -4.42 9.05
CA ARG A 250 16.08 -4.34 8.02
C ARG A 250 16.27 -3.13 7.11
N GLN A 251 16.70 -1.99 7.65
CA GLN A 251 17.01 -0.82 6.82
C GLN A 251 18.25 -1.02 5.95
N LEU A 252 19.30 -1.62 6.49
CA LEU A 252 20.48 -1.97 5.70
C LEU A 252 20.13 -2.97 4.58
N PHE A 253 19.18 -3.89 4.78
CA PHE A 253 18.65 -4.73 3.71
C PHE A 253 17.89 -3.90 2.66
N CYS A 254 17.08 -2.92 3.06
CA CYS A 254 16.43 -2.01 2.11
C CYS A 254 17.45 -1.19 1.29
N LEU A 255 18.54 -0.77 1.91
CA LEU A 255 19.64 -0.08 1.24
C LEU A 255 20.37 -0.98 0.26
N ALA A 256 20.66 -2.24 0.65
CA ALA A 256 21.22 -3.24 -0.25
C ALA A 256 20.29 -3.49 -1.45
N ARG A 257 18.97 -3.58 -1.24
CA ARG A 257 17.98 -3.70 -2.31
C ARG A 257 18.00 -2.50 -3.27
N ALA A 258 18.10 -1.28 -2.75
CA ALA A 258 18.23 -0.08 -3.58
C ALA A 258 19.53 -0.07 -4.40
N PHE A 259 20.62 -0.60 -3.84
CA PHE A 259 21.89 -0.73 -4.55
C PHE A 259 21.82 -1.77 -5.69
N VAL A 260 21.20 -2.93 -5.44
CA VAL A 260 21.00 -4.00 -6.45
C VAL A 260 20.20 -3.48 -7.64
N ARG A 261 19.14 -2.71 -7.40
CA ARG A 261 18.28 -2.13 -8.46
C ARG A 261 18.94 -1.04 -9.31
N LYS A 262 20.17 -0.60 -8.96
CA LYS A 262 20.88 0.49 -9.66
C LYS A 262 20.04 1.76 -9.84
N SER A 263 19.17 2.08 -8.88
CA SER A 263 18.33 3.28 -8.95
C SER A 263 19.18 4.54 -8.89
N SER A 264 18.97 5.48 -9.82
CA SER A 264 19.69 6.75 -9.90
C SER A 264 19.16 7.80 -8.92
N ILE A 265 17.92 7.63 -8.46
CA ILE A 265 17.28 8.46 -7.44
C ILE A 265 16.87 7.57 -6.27
N LEU A 266 17.29 7.95 -5.07
CA LEU A 266 16.95 7.29 -3.82
C LEU A 266 16.16 8.25 -2.93
N ILE A 267 14.98 7.82 -2.49
CA ILE A 267 14.13 8.57 -1.55
C ILE A 267 14.19 7.85 -0.19
N MET A 268 14.57 8.57 0.86
CA MET A 268 14.59 8.06 2.23
C MET A 268 13.54 8.80 3.04
N ASP A 269 12.48 8.09 3.45
CA ASP A 269 11.39 8.64 4.25
C ASP A 269 11.55 8.22 5.71
N GLU A 270 12.16 9.10 6.51
CA GLU A 270 12.37 8.94 7.95
C GLU A 270 13.07 7.64 8.36
N ALA A 271 13.94 7.13 7.48
CA ALA A 271 14.68 5.90 7.72
C ALA A 271 15.39 5.91 9.09
N THR A 272 16.06 6.98 9.51
CA THR A 272 16.87 6.92 10.75
C THR A 272 16.10 7.04 12.07
N ALA A 273 14.77 7.23 12.06
CA ALA A 273 14.01 7.63 13.24
C ALA A 273 13.97 6.62 14.40
N SER A 274 14.13 5.32 14.11
CA SER A 274 13.94 4.21 15.07
C SER A 274 15.21 3.39 15.32
N ILE A 275 16.37 3.94 14.96
CA ILE A 275 17.67 3.26 15.02
C ILE A 275 18.60 3.91 16.05
N ASP A 276 19.52 3.13 16.60
CA ASP A 276 20.60 3.61 17.44
C ASP A 276 21.64 4.44 16.67
N MET A 277 22.24 5.43 17.33
CA MET A 277 23.24 6.34 16.74
C MET A 277 24.40 5.63 16.02
N ALA A 278 24.84 4.46 16.50
CA ALA A 278 25.93 3.74 15.86
C ALA A 278 25.52 3.19 14.49
N THR A 279 24.34 2.58 14.40
CA THR A 279 23.80 2.09 13.13
C THR A 279 23.34 3.22 12.21
N GLU A 280 22.83 4.34 12.75
CA GLU A 280 22.54 5.55 11.97
C GLU A 280 23.80 6.08 11.25
N ASN A 281 24.92 6.19 11.97
CA ASN A 281 26.20 6.60 11.38
C ASN A 281 26.67 5.63 10.29
N VAL A 282 26.44 4.32 10.48
CA VAL A 282 26.73 3.33 9.44
C VAL A 282 25.86 3.58 8.22
N LEU A 283 24.54 3.74 8.39
CA LEU A 283 23.60 4.00 7.30
C LEU A 283 24.00 5.25 6.51
N GLN A 284 24.24 6.37 7.20
CA GLN A 284 24.68 7.62 6.57
C GLN A 284 25.99 7.44 5.80
N LYS A 285 26.98 6.76 6.39
CA LYS A 285 28.25 6.48 5.70
C LYS A 285 28.05 5.64 4.44
N VAL A 286 27.17 4.65 4.47
CA VAL A 286 26.87 3.85 3.27
C VAL A 286 26.14 4.70 2.23
N VAL A 287 25.20 5.55 2.61
CA VAL A 287 24.52 6.47 1.68
C VAL A 287 25.53 7.42 1.02
N MET A 288 26.43 8.01 1.79
CA MET A 288 27.45 8.94 1.28
C MET A 288 28.47 8.28 0.36
N THR A 289 28.75 6.99 0.54
CA THR A 289 29.77 6.27 -0.23
C THR A 289 29.19 5.51 -1.43
N ALA A 290 28.14 4.72 -1.20
CA ALA A 290 27.55 3.83 -2.21
C ALA A 290 26.62 4.53 -3.19
N PHE A 291 26.10 5.70 -2.80
CA PHE A 291 25.19 6.50 -3.61
C PHE A 291 25.80 7.88 -3.92
N ALA A 292 27.12 8.06 -3.80
CA ALA A 292 27.79 9.35 -3.98
C ALA A 292 27.45 10.04 -5.32
N ASP A 293 27.33 9.24 -6.39
CA ASP A 293 27.03 9.64 -7.76
C ASP A 293 25.53 9.81 -8.06
N ARG A 294 24.65 9.57 -7.08
CA ARG A 294 23.20 9.48 -7.26
C ARG A 294 22.46 10.59 -6.52
N THR A 295 21.32 10.99 -7.03
CA THR A 295 20.45 11.96 -6.35
C THR A 295 19.78 11.29 -5.15
N VAL A 296 19.92 11.89 -3.97
CA VAL A 296 19.32 11.33 -2.74
C VAL A 296 18.43 12.38 -2.09
N VAL A 297 17.16 12.05 -1.90
CA VAL A 297 16.16 12.89 -1.26
C VAL A 297 15.85 12.29 0.11
N THR A 298 16.24 12.99 1.17
CA THR A 298 16.07 12.53 2.55
C THR A 298 15.00 13.36 3.24
N ILE A 299 13.87 12.74 3.54
CA ILE A 299 12.87 13.30 4.45
C ILE A 299 13.27 12.86 5.85
N ALA A 300 13.64 13.81 6.70
CA ALA A 300 13.99 13.48 8.09
C ALA A 300 13.18 14.32 9.07
N HIS A 301 12.74 13.67 10.15
CA HIS A 301 12.25 14.33 11.34
C HIS A 301 13.39 14.78 12.27
N LEU A 302 14.52 14.05 12.28
CA LEU A 302 15.74 14.46 12.98
C LEU A 302 16.56 15.40 12.11
N VAL A 303 16.90 16.54 12.70
CA VAL A 303 17.69 17.60 12.05
C VAL A 303 19.12 17.14 11.76
N SER A 304 19.70 16.24 12.57
CA SER A 304 21.07 15.74 12.42
C SER A 304 21.36 15.19 11.02
N SER A 305 20.43 14.40 10.47
CA SER A 305 20.55 13.81 9.13
C SER A 305 20.44 14.83 7.98
N ILE A 306 19.92 16.04 8.25
CA ILE A 306 19.69 17.09 7.23
C ILE A 306 20.82 18.12 7.24
N LEU A 307 21.62 18.20 8.31
CA LEU A 307 22.74 19.15 8.41
C LEU A 307 23.82 18.92 7.35
N GLU A 308 23.98 17.68 6.89
CA GLU A 308 24.95 17.30 5.85
C GLU A 308 24.38 17.42 4.42
N ALA A 309 23.12 17.82 4.27
CA ALA A 309 22.51 18.00 2.95
C ALA A 309 23.05 19.26 2.25
N GLU A 310 23.31 19.14 0.95
CA GLU A 310 23.77 20.24 0.11
C GLU A 310 22.67 21.30 -0.09
N GLN A 311 21.41 20.86 -0.07
CA GLN A 311 20.23 21.71 -0.16
C GLN A 311 19.14 21.19 0.75
N VAL A 312 18.41 22.11 1.36
CA VAL A 312 17.33 21.84 2.31
C VAL A 312 16.05 22.50 1.83
N LEU A 313 14.98 21.70 1.79
CA LEU A 313 13.61 22.11 1.44
C LEU A 313 12.76 22.13 2.71
N VAL A 314 12.30 23.30 3.12
CA VAL A 314 11.49 23.47 4.34
C VAL A 314 10.02 23.60 3.99
N PHE A 315 9.23 22.64 4.46
CA PHE A 315 7.79 22.56 4.21
C PHE A 315 6.96 23.06 5.39
N SER A 316 5.95 23.87 5.08
CA SER A 316 4.92 24.29 6.03
C SER A 316 3.55 24.31 5.36
N ALA A 317 2.56 23.68 6.00
CA ALA A 317 1.16 23.68 5.56
C ALA A 317 0.93 23.36 4.07
N GLY A 318 1.73 22.45 3.49
CA GLY A 318 1.61 22.03 2.09
C GLY A 318 2.36 22.91 1.09
N GLN A 319 3.14 23.88 1.55
CA GLN A 319 3.92 24.80 0.72
C GLN A 319 5.41 24.68 1.04
N LEU A 320 6.23 24.93 0.02
CA LEU A 320 7.67 25.11 0.19
C LEU A 320 7.94 26.56 0.59
N VAL A 321 8.45 26.76 1.81
CA VAL A 321 8.68 28.10 2.38
C VAL A 321 10.12 28.54 2.21
N GLU A 322 11.08 27.64 2.41
CA GLU A 322 12.51 27.93 2.31
C GLU A 322 13.20 26.85 1.47
N CYS A 323 14.16 27.27 0.67
CA CYS A 323 14.93 26.41 -0.23
C CYS A 323 16.33 27.00 -0.40
N ASP A 324 17.30 26.48 0.34
CA ASP A 324 18.70 26.92 0.27
C ASP A 324 19.62 25.84 0.90
N SER A 325 20.93 26.03 0.87
CA SER A 325 21.89 25.18 1.58
C SER A 325 21.68 25.22 3.10
N ALA A 326 22.00 24.12 3.78
CA ALA A 326 21.88 24.02 5.23
C ALA A 326 22.66 25.14 5.95
N ALA A 327 23.85 25.48 5.46
CA ALA A 327 24.69 26.54 6.02
C ALA A 327 24.03 27.93 5.92
N ASN A 328 23.43 28.26 4.79
CA ASN A 328 22.75 29.55 4.58
C ASN A 328 21.50 29.67 5.46
N LEU A 329 20.69 28.61 5.55
CA LEU A 329 19.50 28.61 6.39
C LEU A 329 19.84 28.70 7.88
N LEU A 330 20.96 28.10 8.32
CA LEU A 330 21.42 28.22 9.71
C LEU A 330 21.99 29.60 10.05
N ALA A 331 22.55 30.31 9.07
CA ALA A 331 23.05 31.66 9.27
C ALA A 331 21.91 32.67 9.51
N GLN A 332 20.73 32.41 8.96
CA GLN A 332 19.53 33.21 9.16
C GLN A 332 18.85 32.82 10.48
N GLN A 333 18.82 33.74 11.45
CA GLN A 333 18.27 33.44 12.79
C GLN A 333 16.74 33.29 12.82
N ASP A 334 16.04 33.86 11.83
CA ASP A 334 14.58 33.84 11.71
C ASP A 334 14.07 32.71 10.80
N SER A 335 14.97 31.91 10.21
CA SER A 335 14.56 30.81 9.33
C SER A 335 13.82 29.72 10.11
N LEU A 336 12.78 29.16 9.51
CA LEU A 336 12.05 28.02 10.08
C LEU A 336 12.99 26.83 10.29
N PHE A 337 13.98 26.65 9.42
CA PHE A 337 15.00 25.62 9.60
C PHE A 337 15.82 25.84 10.87
N SER A 338 16.34 27.06 11.12
CA SER A 338 17.16 27.32 12.31
C SER A 338 16.36 27.14 13.61
N VAL A 339 15.08 27.51 13.61
CA VAL A 339 14.16 27.28 14.74
C VAL A 339 13.96 25.79 14.98
N LEU A 340 13.73 24.99 13.93
CA LEU A 340 13.64 23.53 14.05
C LEU A 340 14.94 22.92 14.62
N VAL A 341 16.11 23.38 14.15
CA VAL A 341 17.42 22.92 14.63
C VAL A 341 17.61 23.23 16.11
N ARG A 342 17.22 24.43 16.57
CA ARG A 342 17.32 24.82 17.98
C ARG A 342 16.35 24.06 18.88
N THR A 343 15.18 23.70 18.36
CA THR A 343 14.15 22.98 19.13
C THR A 343 14.49 21.50 19.31
N HIS A 344 15.24 20.91 18.37
CA HIS A 344 15.64 19.49 18.37
C HIS A 344 17.09 19.23 18.83
N LYS A 345 17.83 20.26 19.25
CA LYS A 345 19.14 20.13 19.91
C LYS A 345 18.99 19.91 21.41
#